data_AF-A0A8E0QZT3-F1
#
_entry.id   AF-A0A8E0QZT3-F1
#
_cell.length_a   1.000
_cell.length_b   1.000
_cell.length_c   1.000
_cell.angle_alpha   90.00
_cell.angle_beta   90.00
_cell.angle_gamma   90.00
#
_symmetry.space_group_name_H-M   'P 1'
#
loop_
_entity.id
_entity.type
_entity.pdbx_description
1 polymer ?
#
loop_
_entity_poly.entity_id
_entity_poly.type
_entity_poly.pdbx_seq_one_letter_code
_entity_poly.pdbx_strand_id
1 'polypeptide(L)'
;MSLLAFGLSFSYLYLTGTLVFDTIHWLLHKWSRSQWRFLRWLSYCHQFHHLYYNRSLKFNDRYSRQNSWIALPLEMICKVLGSIAGWLLAQHLMAYNKRTIDTAPLLVASGFEFMRTLLVIAMSGRDSNHIAFDTVPKDHSWLFVGPEYHALHHVHPDRYMGSMVKVFDWVAGTACSLRNRRVILTGGSGAFGRAIEKQLLSEGVKDIKKIHFGKDWTHHDFSGVSRHFEKSDILILAHGTKGMDAMDANCNSTMRLIEIFLGRKALGNTRQNKTVPEIWYVGSEIEVHPAWGNPEMQRYSASKRAFLPYARALYDDARVIYRHIVPAAFESPMGKAIVSPDWAARVALWWIRRGAYYVPVTYTGLAFLNFFKFLLLVRPHTGEYRE
;
A
#
# COMPACT_ATOMS: atom_id res chain seq x y z
N MET A 1 -21.84 34.54 -1.35
CA MET A 1 -21.46 33.25 -1.99
C MET A 1 -22.51 32.20 -1.65
N SER A 2 -22.84 31.27 -2.56
CA SER A 2 -23.79 30.18 -2.24
C SER A 2 -23.17 29.15 -1.29
N LEU A 3 -24.00 28.38 -0.56
CA LEU A 3 -23.52 27.32 0.35
C LEU A 3 -22.69 26.27 -0.39
N LEU A 4 -23.08 25.90 -1.61
CA LEU A 4 -22.33 24.97 -2.45
C LEU A 4 -20.95 25.53 -2.81
N ALA A 5 -20.88 26.79 -3.25
CA ALA A 5 -19.61 27.43 -3.60
C ALA A 5 -18.71 27.60 -2.37
N PHE A 6 -19.29 27.90 -1.20
CA PHE A 6 -18.57 27.93 0.06
C PHE A 6 -17.98 26.55 0.38
N GLY A 7 -18.80 25.50 0.33
CA GLY A 7 -18.38 24.13 0.64
C GLY A 7 -17.29 23.61 -0.28
N LEU A 8 -17.38 23.90 -1.59
CA LEU A 8 -16.33 23.57 -2.56
C LEU A 8 -15.03 24.33 -2.28
N SER A 9 -15.13 25.63 -1.99
CA SER A 9 -13.95 26.46 -1.69
C SER A 9 -13.28 26.00 -0.39
N PHE A 10 -14.05 25.72 0.66
CA PHE A 10 -13.55 25.16 1.91
C PHE A 10 -12.85 23.82 1.67
N SER A 11 -13.49 22.90 0.94
CA SER A 11 -12.93 21.57 0.66
C SER A 11 -11.63 21.67 -0.14
N TYR A 12 -11.58 22.53 -1.14
CA TYR A 12 -10.37 22.82 -1.91
C TYR A 12 -9.24 23.33 -1.00
N LEU A 13 -9.50 24.36 -0.19
CA LEU A 13 -8.50 24.94 0.70
C LEU A 13 -8.01 23.95 1.78
N TYR A 14 -8.92 23.14 2.30
CA TYR A 14 -8.58 22.07 3.25
C TYR A 14 -7.66 21.02 2.62
N LEU A 15 -7.96 20.61 1.38
CA LEU A 15 -7.14 19.66 0.64
C LEU A 15 -5.78 20.24 0.25
N THR A 16 -5.69 21.51 -0.15
CA THR A 16 -4.40 22.15 -0.44
C THR A 16 -3.55 22.30 0.82
N GLY A 17 -4.16 22.69 1.95
CA GLY A 17 -3.50 22.71 3.26
C GLY A 17 -2.88 21.36 3.63
N THR A 18 -3.65 20.29 3.46
CA THR A 18 -3.19 18.91 3.69
C THR A 18 -2.04 18.53 2.75
N LEU A 19 -2.18 18.74 1.44
CA LEU A 19 -1.17 18.35 0.44
C LEU A 19 0.16 19.08 0.62
N VAL A 20 0.11 20.37 0.96
CA VAL A 20 1.32 21.15 1.27
C VAL A 20 1.96 20.63 2.54
N PHE A 21 1.18 20.33 3.58
CA PHE A 21 1.72 19.70 4.78
C PHE A 21 2.36 18.35 4.47
N ASP A 22 1.72 17.46 3.71
CA ASP A 22 2.29 16.15 3.34
C ASP A 22 3.64 16.30 2.61
N THR A 23 3.75 17.31 1.75
CA THR A 23 4.99 17.64 1.04
C THR A 23 6.07 18.13 2.01
N ILE A 24 5.72 19.05 2.92
CA ILE A 24 6.63 19.53 3.96
C ILE A 24 7.02 18.40 4.91
N HIS A 25 6.09 17.52 5.26
CA HIS A 25 6.30 16.36 6.10
C HIS A 25 7.32 15.41 5.49
N TRP A 26 7.19 15.10 4.20
CA TRP A 26 8.21 14.35 3.47
C TRP A 26 9.57 15.05 3.49
N LEU A 27 9.61 16.38 3.30
CA LEU A 27 10.84 17.16 3.37
C LEU A 27 11.45 17.17 4.78
N LEU A 28 10.66 17.25 5.84
CA LEU A 28 11.10 17.22 7.23
C LEU A 28 11.87 15.92 7.52
N HIS A 29 11.40 14.78 7.00
CA HIS A 29 12.15 13.52 7.09
C HIS A 29 13.48 13.56 6.34
N LYS A 30 13.50 14.14 5.12
CA LYS A 30 14.74 14.29 4.34
C LYS A 30 15.73 15.26 4.99
N TRP A 31 15.23 16.31 5.65
CA TRP A 31 16.04 17.35 6.26
C TRP A 31 16.72 16.93 7.56
N SER A 32 16.39 15.77 8.13
CA SER A 32 17.08 15.20 9.30
C SER A 32 18.59 15.10 9.11
N ARG A 33 19.05 14.92 7.86
CA ARG A 33 20.46 14.85 7.46
C ARG A 33 20.92 16.04 6.60
N SER A 34 20.14 17.11 6.56
CA SER A 34 20.49 18.30 5.80
C SER A 34 21.79 18.91 6.31
N GLN A 35 22.58 19.53 5.43
CA GLN A 35 23.76 20.32 5.81
C GLN A 35 23.40 21.62 6.56
N TRP A 36 22.19 22.15 6.34
CA TRP A 36 21.71 23.40 6.92
C TRP A 36 21.16 23.18 8.33
N ARG A 37 21.70 23.90 9.32
CA ARG A 37 21.30 23.79 10.74
C ARG A 37 19.79 24.05 10.94
N PHE A 38 19.26 25.07 10.28
CA PHE A 38 17.85 25.44 10.37
C PHE A 38 16.91 24.32 9.88
N LEU A 39 17.21 23.71 8.73
CA LEU A 39 16.41 22.61 8.19
C LEU A 39 16.45 21.36 9.09
N ARG A 40 17.61 21.05 9.68
CA ARG A 40 17.72 20.00 10.69
C ARG A 40 16.91 20.30 11.95
N TRP A 41 16.89 21.57 12.37
CA TRP A 41 16.10 22.00 13.52
C TRP A 41 14.59 21.84 13.27
N LEU A 42 14.08 22.23 12.10
CA LEU A 42 12.69 21.99 11.71
C LEU A 42 12.34 20.49 11.75
N SER A 43 13.21 19.66 11.16
CA SER A 43 13.08 18.19 11.20
C SER A 43 13.05 17.66 12.64
N TYR A 44 13.89 18.19 13.53
CA TYR A 44 13.93 17.82 14.94
C TYR A 44 12.64 18.20 15.69
N CYS A 45 12.04 19.36 15.38
CA CYS A 45 10.75 19.75 15.93
C CYS A 45 9.65 18.74 15.58
N HIS A 46 9.59 18.30 14.32
CA HIS A 46 8.70 17.22 13.87
C HIS A 46 8.97 15.90 14.58
N GLN A 47 10.24 15.59 14.86
CA GLN A 47 10.63 14.34 15.51
C GLN A 47 10.01 14.12 16.89
N PHE A 48 9.59 15.18 17.61
CA PHE A 48 8.87 15.03 18.88
C PHE A 48 7.56 14.25 18.73
N HIS A 49 6.90 14.34 17.58
CA HIS A 49 5.75 13.51 17.22
C HIS A 49 6.07 12.02 17.25
N HIS A 50 7.15 11.63 16.56
CA HIS A 50 7.66 10.26 16.50
C HIS A 50 8.30 9.78 17.80
N LEU A 51 8.76 10.70 18.66
CA LEU A 51 9.28 10.35 19.97
C LEU A 51 8.14 10.11 20.96
N TYR A 52 7.06 10.90 20.84
CA TYR A 52 5.85 10.74 21.65
C TYR A 52 5.07 9.49 21.25
N TYR A 53 4.69 9.33 19.99
CA TYR A 53 4.13 8.09 19.47
C TYR A 53 5.19 7.39 18.61
N ASN A 54 5.80 6.34 19.16
CA ASN A 54 7.05 5.82 18.62
C ASN A 54 6.87 4.66 17.63
N ARG A 55 7.98 4.20 17.04
CA ARG A 55 8.00 3.07 16.09
C ARG A 55 7.51 1.74 16.67
N SER A 56 7.46 1.62 18.00
CA SER A 56 6.86 0.48 18.69
C SER A 56 5.34 0.60 18.85
N LEU A 57 4.76 1.72 18.39
CA LEU A 57 3.35 2.07 18.41
C LEU A 57 2.80 2.20 19.83
N LYS A 58 3.63 2.76 20.71
CA LYS A 58 3.31 3.07 22.09
C LYS A 58 3.62 4.54 22.37
N PHE A 59 2.87 5.12 23.30
CA PHE A 59 3.08 6.48 23.76
C PHE A 59 4.24 6.56 24.76
N ASN A 60 5.02 7.62 24.68
CA ASN A 60 6.10 7.95 25.59
C ASN A 60 5.85 9.34 26.18
N ASP A 61 5.23 9.36 27.35
CA ASP A 61 4.77 10.59 28.00
C ASP A 61 5.91 11.57 28.33
N ARG A 62 7.18 11.13 28.31
CA ARG A 62 8.36 12.01 28.39
C ARG A 62 8.35 13.13 27.35
N TYR A 63 7.79 12.86 26.16
CA TYR A 63 7.75 13.80 25.04
C TYR A 63 6.39 14.46 24.84
N SER A 64 5.43 14.23 25.75
CA SER A 64 4.05 14.74 25.62
C SER A 64 4.03 16.27 25.47
N ARG A 65 4.75 16.99 26.33
CA ARG A 65 4.81 18.46 26.27
C ARG A 65 5.43 18.97 24.97
N GLN A 66 6.53 18.38 24.53
CA GLN A 66 7.20 18.80 23.30
C GLN A 66 6.32 18.49 22.07
N ASN A 67 5.60 17.37 22.07
CA ASN A 67 4.61 17.09 21.03
C ASN A 67 3.53 18.18 21.00
N SER A 68 2.93 18.50 22.15
CA SER A 68 1.85 19.49 22.25
C SER A 68 2.26 20.92 21.91
N TRP A 69 3.45 21.36 22.30
CA TRP A 69 3.88 22.75 22.17
C TRP A 69 4.78 23.02 20.96
N ILE A 70 5.33 21.98 20.33
CA ILE A 70 6.29 22.14 19.22
C ILE A 70 5.80 21.41 17.97
N ALA A 71 5.60 20.08 18.03
CA ALA A 71 5.26 19.29 16.84
C ALA A 71 3.86 19.64 16.32
N LEU A 72 2.82 19.55 17.16
CA LEU A 72 1.44 19.81 16.72
C LEU A 72 1.24 21.25 16.20
N PRO A 73 1.77 22.31 16.85
CA PRO A 73 1.69 23.66 16.29
C PRO A 73 2.45 23.81 14.96
N LEU A 74 3.60 23.14 14.80
CA LEU A 74 4.32 23.12 13.52
C LEU A 74 3.46 22.53 12.41
N GLU A 75 2.84 21.37 12.63
CA GLU A 75 1.94 20.75 11.65
C GLU A 75 0.76 21.67 11.28
N MET A 76 0.14 22.27 12.29
CA MET A 76 -0.97 23.21 12.11
C MET A 76 -0.55 24.42 11.26
N ILE A 77 0.59 25.05 11.57
CA ILE A 77 1.11 26.20 10.81
C ILE A 77 1.33 25.80 9.35
N CYS A 78 1.94 24.64 9.09
CA CYS A 78 2.14 24.15 7.73
C CYS A 78 0.83 23.99 6.96
N LYS A 79 -0.22 23.45 7.59
CA LYS A 79 -1.55 23.29 6.97
C LYS A 79 -2.19 24.65 6.68
N VAL A 80 -2.16 25.58 7.64
CA VAL A 80 -2.69 26.94 7.45
C VAL A 80 -1.96 27.67 6.32
N LEU A 81 -0.63 27.60 6.29
CA LEU A 81 0.17 28.17 5.20
C LEU A 81 -0.17 27.52 3.84
N GLY A 82 -0.43 26.21 3.81
CA GLY A 82 -0.89 25.52 2.62
C GLY A 82 -2.26 25.98 2.14
N SER A 83 -3.21 26.21 3.07
CA SER A 83 -4.51 26.79 2.75
C SER A 83 -4.37 28.21 2.19
N ILE A 84 -3.50 29.04 2.78
CA ILE A 84 -3.21 30.39 2.27
C ILE A 84 -2.60 30.32 0.86
N ALA A 85 -1.64 29.42 0.63
CA ALA A 85 -1.03 29.23 -0.69
C ALA A 85 -2.05 28.78 -1.74
N GLY A 86 -2.95 27.86 -1.37
CA GLY A 86 -4.06 27.44 -2.23
C GLY A 86 -5.03 28.58 -2.55
N TRP A 87 -5.35 29.43 -1.57
CA TRP A 87 -6.19 30.61 -1.78
C TRP A 87 -5.53 31.61 -2.73
N LEU A 88 -4.24 31.91 -2.55
CA LEU A 88 -3.46 32.78 -3.45
C LEU A 88 -3.40 32.22 -4.88
N LEU A 89 -3.19 30.91 -5.02
CA LEU A 89 -3.19 30.25 -6.32
C LEU A 89 -4.56 30.37 -7.01
N ALA A 90 -5.64 30.10 -6.28
CA ALA A 90 -6.99 30.25 -6.81
C ALA A 90 -7.25 31.70 -7.23
N GLN A 91 -6.84 32.68 -6.39
CA GLN A 91 -7.01 34.10 -6.68
C GLN A 91 -6.25 34.49 -7.96
N HIS A 92 -5.02 34.00 -8.13
CA HIS A 92 -4.22 34.23 -9.34
C HIS A 92 -4.89 33.64 -10.59
N LEU A 93 -5.36 32.38 -10.52
CA LEU A 93 -6.02 31.71 -11.64
C LEU A 93 -7.37 32.36 -12.01
N MET A 94 -8.08 32.92 -11.04
CA MET A 94 -9.38 33.56 -11.24
C MET A 94 -9.29 35.07 -11.50
N ALA A 95 -8.10 35.68 -11.35
CA ALA A 95 -7.86 37.10 -11.56
C ALA A 95 -8.24 37.55 -12.97
N TYR A 96 -8.03 36.69 -13.98
CA TYR A 96 -8.41 36.95 -15.38
C TYR A 96 -9.91 37.21 -15.55
N ASN A 97 -10.75 36.57 -14.72
CA ASN A 97 -12.21 36.72 -14.78
C ASN A 97 -12.74 37.88 -13.93
N LYS A 98 -11.88 38.75 -13.37
CA LYS A 98 -12.23 39.84 -12.43
C LYS A 98 -13.08 39.38 -11.23
N ARG A 99 -13.03 38.08 -10.89
CA ARG A 99 -13.75 37.54 -9.73
C ARG A 99 -12.80 37.54 -8.53
N THR A 100 -13.15 38.31 -7.50
CA THR A 100 -12.48 38.22 -6.21
C THR A 100 -12.95 36.95 -5.49
N ILE A 101 -11.99 36.15 -5.01
CA ILE A 101 -12.30 34.98 -4.20
C ILE A 101 -12.54 35.43 -2.77
N ASP A 102 -13.67 35.00 -2.22
CA ASP A 102 -14.05 35.28 -0.84
C ASP A 102 -12.99 34.75 0.14
N THR A 103 -12.70 35.52 1.19
CA THR A 103 -11.75 35.14 2.24
C THR A 103 -12.41 34.29 3.32
N ALA A 104 -13.75 34.27 3.41
CA ALA A 104 -14.48 33.54 4.44
C ALA A 104 -14.15 32.04 4.47
N PRO A 105 -14.07 31.29 3.35
CA PRO A 105 -13.65 29.88 3.36
C PRO A 105 -12.25 29.66 3.93
N LEU A 106 -11.32 30.58 3.65
CA LEU A 106 -9.95 30.49 4.16
C LEU A 106 -9.91 30.69 5.68
N LEU A 107 -10.66 31.66 6.20
CA LEU A 107 -10.78 31.88 7.64
C LEU A 107 -11.41 30.68 8.35
N VAL A 108 -12.46 30.09 7.77
CA VAL A 108 -13.11 28.90 8.34
C VAL A 108 -12.20 27.68 8.26
N ALA A 109 -11.49 27.44 7.14
CA ALA A 109 -10.52 26.35 7.03
C ALA A 109 -9.37 26.49 8.05
N SER A 110 -8.85 27.71 8.22
CA SER A 110 -7.77 27.99 9.17
C SER A 110 -8.24 27.83 10.62
N GLY A 111 -9.45 28.35 10.93
CA GLY A 111 -10.07 28.20 12.25
C GLY A 111 -10.37 26.75 12.58
N PHE A 112 -10.79 25.94 11.59
CA PHE A 112 -10.99 24.51 11.75
C PHE A 112 -9.69 23.77 12.08
N GLU A 113 -8.59 24.03 11.37
CA GLU A 113 -7.29 23.39 11.68
C GLU A 113 -6.75 23.81 13.05
N PHE A 114 -6.94 25.07 13.42
CA PHE A 114 -6.60 25.55 14.76
C PHE A 114 -7.40 24.84 15.85
N MET A 115 -8.73 24.79 15.70
CA MET A 115 -9.61 24.13 16.66
C MET A 115 -9.31 22.63 16.77
N ARG A 116 -9.11 21.95 15.63
CA ARG A 116 -8.70 20.55 15.59
C ARG A 116 -7.40 20.34 16.38
N THR A 117 -6.40 21.18 16.16
CA THR A 117 -5.10 21.07 16.85
C THR A 117 -5.26 21.25 18.36
N LEU A 118 -6.07 22.22 18.81
CA LEU A 118 -6.38 22.40 20.23
C LEU A 118 -7.09 21.17 20.83
N LEU A 119 -8.03 20.57 20.11
CA LEU A 119 -8.70 19.35 20.54
C LEU A 119 -7.71 18.19 20.68
N VAL A 120 -6.78 18.02 19.72
CA VAL A 120 -5.73 17.00 19.79
C VAL A 120 -4.81 17.25 20.99
N ILE A 121 -4.41 18.50 21.25
CA ILE A 121 -3.62 18.86 22.43
C ILE A 121 -4.39 18.56 23.73
N ALA A 122 -5.68 18.88 23.80
CA ALA A 122 -6.53 18.59 24.96
C ALA A 122 -6.67 17.07 25.21
N MET A 123 -6.66 16.27 24.14
CA MET A 123 -6.57 14.80 24.21
C MET A 123 -5.14 14.27 24.44
N SER A 124 -4.20 15.13 24.86
CA SER A 124 -2.79 14.78 25.07
C SER A 124 -2.12 14.16 23.83
N GLY A 125 -2.52 14.56 22.63
CA GLY A 125 -2.02 14.00 21.37
C GLY A 125 -2.53 12.59 21.05
N ARG A 126 -3.51 12.07 21.79
CA ARG A 126 -4.12 10.74 21.58
C ARG A 126 -5.46 10.90 20.85
N ASP A 127 -5.38 11.20 19.56
CA ASP A 127 -6.56 11.34 18.70
C ASP A 127 -6.94 10.03 18.00
N SER A 128 -7.95 10.08 17.13
CA SER A 128 -8.43 8.91 16.38
C SER A 128 -7.40 8.29 15.44
N ASN A 129 -6.32 9.01 15.08
CA ASN A 129 -5.24 8.51 14.23
C ASN A 129 -4.04 8.00 15.05
N HIS A 130 -4.01 8.27 16.36
CA HIS A 130 -2.98 7.83 17.30
C HIS A 130 -3.58 6.81 18.28
N ILE A 131 -3.60 5.55 17.84
CA ILE A 131 -4.08 4.43 18.64
C ILE A 131 -2.94 3.42 18.78
N ALA A 132 -2.72 2.89 19.98
CA ALA A 132 -1.64 1.93 20.19
C ALA A 132 -1.95 0.59 19.50
N PHE A 133 -0.98 0.08 18.75
CA PHE A 133 -1.06 -1.22 18.10
C PHE A 133 0.07 -2.14 18.55
N ASP A 134 -0.21 -3.42 18.66
CA ASP A 134 0.86 -4.43 18.75
C ASP A 134 1.37 -4.78 17.34
N THR A 135 0.43 -4.93 16.40
CA THR A 135 0.65 -5.12 14.96
C THR A 135 -0.38 -4.28 14.22
N VAL A 136 0.04 -3.50 13.22
CA VAL A 136 -0.86 -2.66 12.42
C VAL A 136 -1.67 -3.56 11.49
N PRO A 137 -3.02 -3.53 11.57
CA PRO A 137 -3.87 -4.27 10.64
C PRO A 137 -3.83 -3.64 9.25
N LYS A 138 -4.42 -4.34 8.27
CA LYS A 138 -4.59 -3.81 6.92
C LYS A 138 -5.37 -2.50 6.97
N ASP A 139 -4.86 -1.50 6.26
CA ASP A 139 -5.58 -0.25 6.02
C ASP A 139 -6.67 -0.48 4.95
N HIS A 140 -7.92 -0.23 5.32
CA HIS A 140 -9.11 -0.45 4.49
C HIS A 140 -9.50 0.77 3.65
N SER A 141 -9.00 1.96 4.00
CA SER A 141 -9.39 3.19 3.32
C SER A 141 -8.57 3.36 2.05
N TRP A 142 -9.21 3.59 0.91
CA TRP A 142 -8.46 3.89 -0.30
C TRP A 142 -7.91 5.32 -0.29
N LEU A 143 -8.74 6.32 0.03
CA LEU A 143 -8.41 7.75 -0.12
C LEU A 143 -7.97 8.43 1.18
N PHE A 144 -8.66 8.16 2.29
CA PHE A 144 -8.46 8.86 3.56
C PHE A 144 -7.45 8.15 4.45
N VAL A 145 -6.68 8.94 5.20
CA VAL A 145 -5.72 8.46 6.19
C VAL A 145 -6.44 8.18 7.50
N GLY A 146 -6.47 6.90 7.88
CA GLY A 146 -6.96 6.45 9.19
C GLY A 146 -5.80 6.05 10.13
N PRO A 147 -6.11 5.53 11.33
CA PRO A 147 -5.12 5.15 12.32
C PRO A 147 -4.14 4.08 11.84
N GLU A 148 -4.58 3.14 11.02
CA GLU A 148 -3.72 2.09 10.46
C GLU A 148 -2.65 2.69 9.55
N TYR A 149 -3.06 3.56 8.62
CA TYR A 149 -2.14 4.19 7.69
C TYR A 149 -1.15 5.11 8.40
N HIS A 150 -1.63 5.89 9.38
CA HIS A 150 -0.76 6.73 10.19
C HIS A 150 0.20 5.91 11.06
N ALA A 151 -0.24 4.78 11.61
CA ALA A 151 0.64 3.87 12.32
C ALA A 151 1.73 3.29 11.40
N LEU A 152 1.42 2.96 10.14
CA LEU A 152 2.43 2.53 9.16
C LEU A 152 3.51 3.60 8.92
N HIS A 153 3.15 4.88 8.94
CA HIS A 153 4.11 5.97 8.91
C HIS A 153 5.08 5.92 10.10
N HIS A 154 4.59 5.68 11.31
CA HIS A 154 5.46 5.52 12.49
C HIS A 154 6.36 4.27 12.41
N VAL A 155 5.87 3.17 11.83
CA VAL A 155 6.70 1.98 11.59
C VAL A 155 7.79 2.27 10.55
N HIS A 156 7.43 2.96 9.45
CA HIS A 156 8.27 3.30 8.31
C HIS A 156 8.27 4.82 8.04
N PRO A 157 9.01 5.63 8.80
CA PRO A 157 8.92 7.10 8.74
C PRO A 157 9.31 7.72 7.41
N ASP A 158 10.01 6.98 6.54
CA ASP A 158 10.33 7.41 5.18
C ASP A 158 9.23 7.10 4.15
N ARG A 159 8.10 6.54 4.58
CA ARG A 159 6.92 6.16 3.78
C ARG A 159 5.62 6.60 4.47
N TYR A 160 4.49 6.48 3.76
CA TYR A 160 3.15 6.80 4.26
C TYR A 160 3.03 8.26 4.76
N MET A 161 3.23 9.23 3.87
CA MET A 161 3.38 10.65 4.21
C MET A 161 2.06 11.40 4.40
N GLY A 162 0.98 10.88 3.82
CA GLY A 162 -0.34 11.48 3.86
C GLY A 162 -0.84 11.69 5.27
N SER A 163 -1.35 12.88 5.55
CA SER A 163 -1.86 13.28 6.87
C SER A 163 -3.39 13.20 7.00
N MET A 164 -4.13 13.47 5.92
CA MET A 164 -5.59 13.30 5.86
C MET A 164 -6.04 12.53 4.62
N VAL A 165 -5.40 12.78 3.46
CA VAL A 165 -5.63 12.05 2.21
C VAL A 165 -4.32 11.48 1.69
N LYS A 166 -4.41 10.39 0.92
CA LYS A 166 -3.24 9.65 0.42
C LYS A 166 -2.73 10.14 -0.94
N VAL A 167 -3.25 11.28 -1.41
CA VAL A 167 -2.97 11.80 -2.75
C VAL A 167 -1.47 12.06 -2.96
N PHE A 168 -0.77 12.62 -1.97
CA PHE A 168 0.68 12.77 -2.05
C PHE A 168 1.37 11.42 -2.28
N ASP A 169 1.00 10.40 -1.50
CA ASP A 169 1.61 9.07 -1.60
C ASP A 169 1.29 8.35 -2.90
N TRP A 170 0.11 8.59 -3.48
CA TRP A 170 -0.23 8.10 -4.81
C TRP A 170 0.63 8.74 -5.89
N VAL A 171 0.96 10.03 -5.79
CA VAL A 171 1.81 10.68 -6.78
C VAL A 171 3.26 10.25 -6.59
N ALA A 172 3.77 10.36 -5.36
CA ALA A 172 5.16 10.10 -4.99
C ALA A 172 5.52 8.60 -4.93
N GLY A 173 4.55 7.70 -4.83
CA GLY A 173 4.78 6.26 -4.67
C GLY A 173 5.35 5.91 -3.29
N THR A 174 4.79 6.49 -2.23
CA THR A 174 5.24 6.32 -0.84
C THR A 174 4.27 5.53 0.04
N ALA A 175 3.16 5.02 -0.48
CA ALA A 175 2.14 4.24 0.25
C ALA A 175 2.52 2.76 0.50
N CYS A 176 3.80 2.39 0.34
CA CYS A 176 4.30 1.05 0.62
C CYS A 176 5.78 1.11 1.04
N SER A 177 6.18 0.23 1.96
CA SER A 177 7.57 0.02 2.36
C SER A 177 8.03 -1.42 2.09
N LEU A 178 8.90 -1.57 1.09
CA LEU A 178 9.57 -2.83 0.74
C LEU A 178 10.98 -2.93 1.32
N ARG A 179 11.53 -1.81 1.79
CA ARG A 179 12.90 -1.75 2.29
C ARG A 179 13.06 -2.64 3.51
N ASN A 180 14.15 -3.40 3.56
CA ASN A 180 14.48 -4.36 4.61
C ASN A 180 13.48 -5.52 4.79
N ARG A 181 12.53 -5.71 3.86
CA ARG A 181 11.61 -6.85 3.88
C ARG A 181 12.29 -8.12 3.37
N ARG A 182 11.94 -9.27 3.92
CA ARG A 182 12.39 -10.59 3.44
C ARG A 182 11.32 -11.21 2.56
N VAL A 183 11.69 -11.63 1.36
CA VAL A 183 10.74 -12.07 0.34
C VAL A 183 10.95 -13.55 0.03
N ILE A 184 9.86 -14.30 -0.03
CA ILE A 184 9.85 -15.64 -0.63
C ILE A 184 9.22 -15.55 -2.01
N LEU A 185 9.88 -16.13 -3.02
CA LEU A 185 9.43 -16.07 -4.40
C LEU A 185 9.34 -17.49 -4.99
N THR A 186 8.13 -17.88 -5.37
CA THR A 186 7.91 -19.03 -6.27
C THR A 186 7.99 -18.59 -7.73
N GLY A 187 8.29 -19.50 -8.66
CA GLY A 187 8.38 -19.14 -10.08
C GLY A 187 9.52 -18.15 -10.39
N GLY A 188 10.53 -18.06 -9.51
CA GLY A 188 11.65 -17.12 -9.64
C GLY A 188 12.55 -17.38 -10.86
N SER A 189 12.50 -18.58 -11.44
CA SER A 189 13.15 -18.90 -12.72
C SER A 189 12.34 -18.45 -13.93
N GLY A 190 11.06 -18.10 -13.78
CA GLY A 190 10.19 -17.62 -14.85
C GLY A 190 10.47 -16.18 -15.27
N ALA A 191 9.89 -15.76 -16.40
CA ALA A 191 10.12 -14.43 -16.97
C ALA A 191 9.75 -13.29 -15.99
N PHE A 192 8.52 -13.33 -15.43
CA PHE A 192 8.10 -12.35 -14.42
C PHE A 192 8.90 -12.47 -13.12
N GLY A 193 9.17 -13.70 -12.65
CA GLY A 193 9.92 -13.95 -11.42
C GLY A 193 11.30 -13.31 -11.42
N ARG A 194 12.07 -13.45 -12.50
CA ARG A 194 13.38 -12.79 -12.65
C ARG A 194 13.27 -11.27 -12.72
N ALA A 195 12.26 -10.77 -13.44
CA ALA A 195 12.05 -9.33 -13.60
C ALA A 195 11.64 -8.67 -12.28
N ILE A 196 10.73 -9.27 -11.52
CA ILE A 196 10.29 -8.73 -10.23
C ILE A 196 11.40 -8.83 -9.17
N GLU A 197 12.20 -9.90 -9.18
CA GLU A 197 13.39 -10.03 -8.32
C GLU A 197 14.33 -8.84 -8.50
N LYS A 198 14.68 -8.50 -9.75
CA LYS A 198 15.52 -7.34 -10.07
C LYS A 198 14.95 -6.03 -9.51
N GLN A 199 13.65 -5.81 -9.67
CA GLN A 199 13.02 -4.58 -9.18
C GLN A 199 12.93 -4.54 -7.64
N LEU A 200 12.64 -5.67 -6.98
CA LEU A 200 12.61 -5.76 -5.52
C LEU A 200 13.98 -5.48 -4.89
N LEU A 201 15.05 -6.03 -5.47
CA LEU A 201 16.42 -5.72 -5.04
C LEU A 201 16.72 -4.21 -5.15
N SER A 202 16.24 -3.55 -6.20
CA SER A 202 16.39 -2.10 -6.36
C SER A 202 15.60 -1.27 -5.33
N GLU A 203 14.53 -1.84 -4.75
CA GLU A 203 13.76 -1.24 -3.66
C GLU A 203 14.39 -1.45 -2.27
N GLY A 204 15.53 -2.17 -2.21
CA GLY A 204 16.25 -2.41 -0.97
C GLY A 204 15.58 -3.44 -0.05
N VAL A 205 14.88 -4.44 -0.62
CA VAL A 205 14.50 -5.64 0.15
C VAL A 205 15.75 -6.28 0.76
N LYS A 206 15.61 -6.88 1.95
CA LYS A 206 16.74 -7.45 2.70
C LYS A 206 17.27 -8.72 2.05
N ASP A 207 16.36 -9.63 1.72
CA ASP A 207 16.68 -10.88 1.03
C ASP A 207 15.50 -11.32 0.15
N ILE A 208 15.83 -12.12 -0.86
CA ILE A 208 14.85 -12.83 -1.68
C ILE A 208 15.28 -14.29 -1.72
N LYS A 209 14.44 -15.17 -1.14
CA LYS A 209 14.63 -16.61 -1.20
C LYS A 209 13.68 -17.21 -2.23
N LYS A 210 14.26 -17.68 -3.33
CA LYS A 210 13.54 -18.45 -4.36
C LYS A 210 13.33 -19.89 -3.91
N ILE A 211 12.10 -20.37 -4.03
CA ILE A 211 11.72 -21.76 -3.83
C ILE A 211 11.23 -22.34 -5.16
N HIS A 212 11.64 -23.57 -5.47
CA HIS A 212 11.45 -24.20 -6.77
C HIS A 212 10.56 -25.44 -6.64
N PHE A 213 9.60 -25.54 -7.57
CA PHE A 213 8.83 -26.76 -7.76
C PHE A 213 9.75 -27.92 -8.18
N GLY A 214 9.48 -29.13 -7.68
CA GLY A 214 10.30 -30.33 -7.89
C GLY A 214 11.56 -30.42 -7.02
N LYS A 215 11.90 -29.35 -6.27
CA LYS A 215 13.05 -29.34 -5.36
C LYS A 215 12.65 -29.01 -3.92
N ASP A 216 11.98 -27.87 -3.73
CA ASP A 216 11.58 -27.38 -2.41
C ASP A 216 10.15 -27.79 -2.06
N TRP A 217 9.32 -28.07 -3.08
CA TRP A 217 7.95 -28.57 -2.94
C TRP A 217 7.45 -29.23 -4.23
N THR A 218 6.39 -30.02 -4.13
CA THR A 218 5.64 -30.65 -5.24
C THR A 218 4.13 -30.48 -5.00
N HIS A 219 3.27 -30.98 -5.90
CA HIS A 219 1.83 -30.94 -5.68
C HIS A 219 1.36 -31.73 -4.45
N HIS A 220 2.16 -32.68 -3.97
CA HIS A 220 1.80 -33.56 -2.86
C HIS A 220 2.71 -33.41 -1.63
N ASP A 221 3.84 -32.69 -1.74
CA ASP A 221 4.78 -32.52 -0.65
C ASP A 221 5.23 -31.05 -0.52
N PHE A 222 4.95 -30.46 0.64
CA PHE A 222 5.32 -29.10 1.01
C PHE A 222 6.18 -29.05 2.27
N SER A 223 6.67 -30.20 2.76
CA SER A 223 7.46 -30.29 3.99
C SER A 223 8.70 -29.38 3.98
N GLY A 224 9.31 -29.20 2.81
CA GLY A 224 10.50 -28.38 2.59
C GLY A 224 10.31 -26.86 2.74
N VAL A 225 9.09 -26.32 2.63
CA VAL A 225 8.88 -24.85 2.57
C VAL A 225 8.70 -24.18 3.93
N SER A 226 8.23 -24.94 4.93
CA SER A 226 7.82 -24.41 6.24
C SER A 226 8.90 -23.57 6.95
N ARG A 227 10.16 -24.01 6.87
CA ARG A 227 11.31 -23.32 7.49
C ARG A 227 11.65 -21.99 6.80
N HIS A 228 11.27 -21.83 5.53
CA HIS A 228 11.54 -20.62 4.76
C HIS A 228 10.54 -19.51 5.07
N PHE A 229 9.33 -19.85 5.51
CA PHE A 229 8.24 -18.92 5.79
C PHE A 229 8.31 -18.22 7.16
N GLU A 230 9.01 -18.81 8.14
CA GLU A 230 9.08 -18.28 9.50
C GLU A 230 9.57 -16.83 9.54
N LYS A 231 10.62 -16.52 8.77
CA LYS A 231 11.29 -15.21 8.79
C LYS A 231 10.92 -14.27 7.65
N SER A 232 10.09 -14.71 6.69
CA SER A 232 9.74 -13.89 5.52
C SER A 232 8.60 -12.92 5.79
N ASP A 233 8.63 -11.72 5.24
CA ASP A 233 7.54 -10.75 5.39
C ASP A 233 6.53 -10.86 4.23
N ILE A 234 7.03 -11.19 3.04
CA ILE A 234 6.27 -11.21 1.79
C ILE A 234 6.39 -12.59 1.14
N LEU A 235 5.26 -13.18 0.75
CA LEU A 235 5.19 -14.37 -0.11
C LEU A 235 4.71 -13.97 -1.51
N ILE A 236 5.51 -14.22 -2.54
CA ILE A 236 5.18 -13.96 -3.94
C ILE A 236 4.94 -15.28 -4.69
N LEU A 237 3.72 -15.43 -5.18
CA LEU A 237 3.20 -16.58 -5.89
C LEU A 237 3.19 -16.28 -7.39
N ALA A 238 4.34 -16.49 -8.04
CA ALA A 238 4.56 -16.23 -9.46
C ALA A 238 4.80 -17.50 -10.29
N HIS A 239 4.63 -18.68 -9.69
CA HIS A 239 4.61 -19.94 -10.44
C HIS A 239 3.28 -20.11 -11.17
N GLY A 240 3.30 -20.88 -12.25
CA GLY A 240 2.10 -21.24 -12.98
C GLY A 240 2.40 -21.94 -14.29
N THR A 241 1.38 -22.58 -14.85
CA THR A 241 1.46 -23.38 -16.07
C THR A 241 0.14 -23.31 -16.83
N LYS A 242 0.20 -23.55 -18.14
CA LYS A 242 -0.96 -23.77 -19.01
C LYS A 242 -1.19 -25.26 -19.31
N GLY A 243 -0.30 -26.12 -18.80
CA GLY A 243 -0.27 -27.55 -19.04
C GLY A 243 -1.43 -28.33 -18.41
N MET A 244 -1.27 -29.65 -18.33
CA MET A 244 -2.27 -30.54 -17.75
C MET A 244 -2.44 -30.35 -16.23
N ASP A 245 -1.37 -29.92 -15.57
CA ASP A 245 -1.25 -29.61 -14.15
C ASP A 245 -1.71 -28.19 -13.80
N ALA A 246 -2.41 -27.49 -14.71
CA ALA A 246 -2.79 -26.08 -14.50
C ALA A 246 -3.61 -25.86 -13.21
N MET A 247 -4.53 -26.77 -12.88
CA MET A 247 -5.31 -26.66 -11.63
C MET A 247 -4.41 -26.79 -10.40
N ASP A 248 -3.51 -27.79 -10.43
CA ASP A 248 -2.63 -28.06 -9.30
C ASP A 248 -1.61 -26.95 -9.08
N ALA A 249 -1.04 -26.41 -10.16
CA ALA A 249 -0.06 -25.34 -10.10
C ALA A 249 -0.69 -23.97 -9.80
N ASN A 250 -1.76 -23.58 -10.50
CA ASN A 250 -2.27 -22.21 -10.42
C ASN A 250 -3.25 -21.96 -9.27
N CYS A 251 -3.87 -23.03 -8.74
CA CYS A 251 -4.89 -22.91 -7.69
C CYS A 251 -4.46 -23.68 -6.43
N ASN A 252 -4.37 -25.01 -6.53
CA ASN A 252 -4.25 -25.88 -5.38
C ASN A 252 -2.98 -25.65 -4.56
N SER A 253 -1.82 -25.73 -5.22
CA SER A 253 -0.53 -25.48 -4.55
C SER A 253 -0.37 -24.04 -4.10
N THR A 254 -0.97 -23.09 -4.82
CA THR A 254 -1.01 -21.68 -4.41
C THR A 254 -1.75 -21.53 -3.08
N MET A 255 -2.95 -22.12 -2.95
CA MET A 255 -3.70 -22.14 -1.69
C MET A 255 -2.88 -22.79 -0.58
N ARG A 256 -2.30 -23.97 -0.84
CA ARG A 256 -1.51 -24.70 0.16
C ARG A 256 -0.29 -23.93 0.65
N LEU A 257 0.44 -23.27 -0.24
CA LEU A 257 1.58 -22.43 0.14
C LEU A 257 1.16 -21.24 1.01
N ILE A 258 0.01 -20.63 0.71
CA ILE A 258 -0.57 -19.53 1.51
C ILE A 258 -0.95 -20.03 2.89
N GLU A 259 -1.65 -21.16 3.00
CA GLU A 259 -2.05 -21.75 4.28
C GLU A 259 -0.84 -22.00 5.18
N ILE A 260 0.22 -22.63 4.64
CA ILE A 260 1.44 -22.92 5.42
C ILE A 260 2.11 -21.59 5.82
N PHE A 261 2.18 -20.61 4.93
CA PHE A 261 2.76 -19.30 5.23
C PHE A 261 2.00 -18.59 6.35
N LEU A 262 0.67 -18.48 6.26
CA LEU A 262 -0.17 -17.87 7.28
C LEU A 262 -0.16 -18.65 8.59
N GLY A 263 -0.19 -19.98 8.54
CA GLY A 263 -0.06 -20.84 9.72
C GLY A 263 1.26 -20.62 10.45
N ARG A 264 2.38 -20.50 9.72
CA ARG A 264 3.68 -20.14 10.32
C ARG A 264 3.68 -18.73 10.92
N LYS A 265 2.97 -17.78 10.32
CA LYS A 265 2.84 -16.42 10.86
C LYS A 265 1.98 -16.34 12.12
N ALA A 266 0.97 -17.20 12.23
CA ALA A 266 0.16 -17.32 13.43
C ALA A 266 0.93 -17.95 14.61
N LEU A 267 1.80 -18.94 14.33
CA LEU A 267 2.64 -19.59 15.35
C LEU A 267 3.84 -18.74 15.80
N GLY A 268 4.35 -17.87 14.92
CA GLY A 268 5.42 -16.95 15.24
C GLY A 268 4.98 -15.92 16.28
N ASN A 269 5.90 -15.47 17.13
CA ASN A 269 5.62 -14.42 18.11
C ASN A 269 5.37 -13.08 17.38
N THR A 270 4.10 -12.79 17.08
CA THR A 270 3.62 -11.60 16.35
C THR A 270 4.10 -10.28 16.95
N ARG A 271 4.52 -10.28 18.22
CA ARG A 271 5.10 -9.12 18.92
C ARG A 271 6.34 -8.53 18.24
N GLN A 272 7.07 -9.30 17.43
CA GLN A 272 8.26 -8.81 16.73
C GLN A 272 7.93 -8.05 15.43
N ASN A 273 6.79 -8.35 14.79
CA ASN A 273 6.42 -7.74 13.51
C ASN A 273 5.32 -6.69 13.71
N LYS A 274 5.66 -5.44 13.42
CA LYS A 274 4.71 -4.31 13.53
C LYS A 274 3.71 -4.23 12.38
N THR A 275 3.84 -5.05 11.35
CA THR A 275 2.91 -5.11 10.23
C THR A 275 2.46 -6.53 9.99
N VAL A 276 1.23 -6.68 9.50
CA VAL A 276 0.69 -7.95 8.99
C VAL A 276 1.56 -8.55 7.87
N PRO A 277 1.54 -9.89 7.68
CA PRO A 277 2.18 -10.54 6.55
C PRO A 277 1.57 -10.09 5.22
N GLU A 278 2.34 -10.23 4.15
CA GLU A 278 1.96 -9.78 2.81
C GLU A 278 2.07 -10.92 1.80
N ILE A 279 1.08 -11.05 0.92
CA ILE A 279 0.97 -12.13 -0.08
C ILE A 279 0.68 -11.51 -1.43
N TRP A 280 1.51 -11.79 -2.44
CA TRP A 280 1.29 -11.33 -3.81
C TRP A 280 1.03 -12.52 -4.70
N TYR A 281 -0.11 -12.52 -5.38
CA TYR A 281 -0.45 -13.56 -6.36
C TYR A 281 -0.42 -12.99 -7.77
N VAL A 282 0.28 -13.69 -8.67
CA VAL A 282 0.31 -13.36 -10.10
C VAL A 282 -0.84 -14.09 -10.79
N GLY A 283 -1.94 -13.37 -10.97
CA GLY A 283 -3.10 -13.76 -11.75
C GLY A 283 -2.88 -13.58 -13.25
N SER A 284 -3.95 -13.29 -13.98
CA SER A 284 -3.90 -13.03 -15.44
C SER A 284 -5.22 -12.46 -15.94
N GLU A 285 -5.20 -11.65 -16.99
CA GLU A 285 -6.43 -11.17 -17.66
C GLU A 285 -7.33 -12.31 -18.17
N ILE A 286 -6.81 -13.53 -18.31
CA ILE A 286 -7.62 -14.73 -18.63
C ILE A 286 -8.75 -14.99 -17.63
N GLU A 287 -8.66 -14.42 -16.43
CA GLU A 287 -9.70 -14.46 -15.41
C GLU A 287 -11.00 -13.80 -15.89
N VAL A 288 -10.93 -12.81 -16.79
CA VAL A 288 -12.10 -12.11 -17.33
C VAL A 288 -12.49 -12.53 -18.74
N HIS A 289 -11.53 -12.75 -19.64
CA HIS A 289 -11.85 -12.99 -21.06
C HIS A 289 -11.99 -14.49 -21.41
N PRO A 290 -12.76 -14.87 -22.45
CA PRO A 290 -12.95 -16.26 -22.82
C PRO A 290 -11.67 -16.89 -23.39
N ALA A 291 -11.59 -18.23 -23.36
CA ALA A 291 -10.45 -19.00 -23.85
C ALA A 291 -10.50 -19.30 -25.37
N TRP A 292 -11.46 -18.70 -26.10
CA TRP A 292 -11.66 -18.79 -27.56
C TRP A 292 -11.45 -20.19 -28.16
N GLY A 293 -11.96 -21.24 -27.50
CA GLY A 293 -11.95 -22.61 -28.01
C GLY A 293 -10.60 -23.36 -27.90
N ASN A 294 -9.53 -22.74 -27.38
CA ASN A 294 -8.25 -23.42 -27.18
C ASN A 294 -8.28 -24.24 -25.86
N PRO A 295 -8.11 -25.58 -25.88
CA PRO A 295 -8.20 -26.42 -24.68
C PRO A 295 -7.16 -26.08 -23.60
N GLU A 296 -5.96 -25.68 -24.00
CA GLU A 296 -4.89 -25.27 -23.09
C GLU A 296 -5.27 -23.97 -22.37
N MET A 297 -5.80 -22.99 -23.12
CA MET A 297 -6.29 -21.74 -22.55
C MET A 297 -7.55 -21.94 -21.70
N GLN A 298 -8.39 -22.93 -22.02
CA GLN A 298 -9.55 -23.30 -21.19
C GLN A 298 -9.10 -23.83 -19.82
N ARG A 299 -8.12 -24.75 -19.80
CA ARG A 299 -7.52 -25.24 -18.53
C ARG A 299 -6.87 -24.10 -17.74
N TYR A 300 -6.09 -23.25 -18.42
CA TYR A 300 -5.46 -22.10 -17.78
C TYR A 300 -6.50 -21.14 -17.19
N SER A 301 -7.54 -20.79 -17.95
CA SER A 301 -8.64 -19.93 -17.49
C SER A 301 -9.40 -20.54 -16.31
N ALA A 302 -9.74 -21.82 -16.38
CA ALA A 302 -10.43 -22.54 -15.31
C ALA A 302 -9.62 -22.54 -14.01
N SER A 303 -8.32 -22.85 -14.08
CA SER A 303 -7.44 -22.86 -12.91
C SER A 303 -7.26 -21.48 -12.27
N LYS A 304 -7.05 -20.42 -13.07
CA LYS A 304 -6.94 -19.05 -12.55
C LYS A 304 -8.25 -18.56 -11.92
N ARG A 305 -9.40 -18.92 -12.51
CA ARG A 305 -10.72 -18.57 -11.98
C ARG A 305 -11.09 -19.34 -10.72
N ALA A 306 -10.68 -20.60 -10.60
CA ALA A 306 -10.93 -21.43 -9.43
C ALA A 306 -10.30 -20.85 -8.16
N PHE A 307 -9.17 -20.13 -8.28
CA PHE A 307 -8.52 -19.47 -7.16
C PHE A 307 -9.22 -18.17 -6.70
N LEU A 308 -10.06 -17.55 -7.53
CA LEU A 308 -10.61 -16.23 -7.25
C LEU A 308 -11.44 -16.13 -5.96
N PRO A 309 -12.29 -17.10 -5.57
CA PRO A 309 -12.99 -17.05 -4.29
C PRO A 309 -12.05 -17.01 -3.07
N TYR A 310 -10.94 -17.76 -3.11
CA TYR A 310 -9.92 -17.75 -2.06
C TYR A 310 -9.15 -16.43 -2.05
N ALA A 311 -8.73 -15.96 -3.23
CA ALA A 311 -8.15 -14.63 -3.42
C ALA A 311 -9.05 -13.52 -2.87
N ARG A 312 -10.37 -13.62 -3.09
CA ARG A 312 -11.36 -12.65 -2.61
C ARG A 312 -11.44 -12.65 -1.09
N ALA A 313 -11.39 -13.83 -0.45
CA ALA A 313 -11.37 -13.93 1.02
C ALA A 313 -10.10 -13.29 1.62
N LEU A 314 -8.93 -13.56 1.04
CA LEU A 314 -7.67 -12.90 1.44
C LEU A 314 -7.70 -11.39 1.20
N TYR A 315 -8.38 -10.94 0.15
CA TYR A 315 -8.55 -9.52 -0.15
C TYR A 315 -9.39 -8.79 0.92
N ASP A 316 -10.31 -9.48 1.60
CA ASP A 316 -11.09 -8.89 2.70
C ASP A 316 -10.44 -9.03 4.07
N ASP A 317 -9.55 -10.01 4.26
CA ASP A 317 -8.96 -10.28 5.58
C ASP A 317 -8.04 -9.13 6.05
N ALA A 318 -8.38 -8.55 7.20
CA ALA A 318 -7.64 -7.44 7.80
C ALA A 318 -6.26 -7.85 8.36
N ARG A 319 -6.00 -9.15 8.52
CA ARG A 319 -4.78 -9.71 9.12
C ARG A 319 -3.69 -10.02 8.10
N VAL A 320 -3.93 -9.75 6.82
CA VAL A 320 -2.98 -9.97 5.73
C VAL A 320 -3.12 -8.88 4.68
N ILE A 321 -1.98 -8.43 4.13
CA ILE A 321 -2.01 -7.62 2.90
C ILE A 321 -1.96 -8.58 1.73
N TYR A 322 -3.10 -8.84 1.11
CA TYR A 322 -3.18 -9.59 -0.14
C TYR A 322 -3.13 -8.66 -1.35
N ARG A 323 -2.21 -8.93 -2.27
CA ARG A 323 -2.12 -8.25 -3.57
C ARG A 323 -2.41 -9.19 -4.71
N HIS A 324 -3.36 -8.79 -5.55
CA HIS A 324 -3.78 -9.53 -6.73
C HIS A 324 -3.23 -8.84 -7.97
N ILE A 325 -2.13 -9.36 -8.51
CA ILE A 325 -1.45 -8.80 -9.68
C ILE A 325 -2.05 -9.43 -10.92
N VAL A 326 -2.66 -8.62 -11.79
CA VAL A 326 -3.36 -9.10 -12.99
C VAL A 326 -2.66 -8.57 -14.23
N PRO A 327 -1.68 -9.32 -14.76
CA PRO A 327 -0.99 -8.97 -15.98
C PRO A 327 -1.79 -9.31 -17.24
N ALA A 328 -1.73 -8.40 -18.21
CA ALA A 328 -1.90 -8.71 -19.62
C ALA A 328 -0.75 -9.62 -20.09
N ALA A 329 -0.89 -10.24 -21.26
CA ALA A 329 0.17 -11.08 -21.81
C ALA A 329 1.48 -10.28 -21.93
N PHE A 330 2.59 -10.87 -21.49
CA PHE A 330 3.94 -10.35 -21.66
C PHE A 330 4.84 -11.45 -22.21
N GLU A 331 5.94 -11.07 -22.85
CA GLU A 331 6.87 -12.01 -23.47
C GLU A 331 7.42 -13.00 -22.44
N SER A 332 7.12 -14.29 -22.63
CA SER A 332 7.51 -15.35 -21.70
C SER A 332 7.48 -16.73 -22.39
N PRO A 333 8.06 -17.76 -21.76
CA PRO A 333 7.87 -19.14 -22.23
C PRO A 333 6.40 -19.58 -22.30
N MET A 334 5.48 -18.91 -21.60
CA MET A 334 4.04 -19.19 -21.63
C MET A 334 3.32 -18.54 -22.82
N GLY A 335 3.97 -17.66 -23.58
CA GLY A 335 3.37 -17.01 -24.75
C GLY A 335 4.09 -15.73 -25.15
N LYS A 336 3.92 -15.37 -26.43
CA LYS A 336 4.46 -14.14 -27.00
C LYS A 336 3.59 -12.93 -26.69
N ALA A 337 4.19 -11.77 -26.49
CA ALA A 337 3.46 -10.51 -26.37
C ALA A 337 4.32 -9.28 -26.73
N ILE A 338 3.68 -8.13 -26.87
CA ILE A 338 4.34 -6.87 -27.27
C ILE A 338 5.15 -6.21 -26.15
N VAL A 339 4.90 -6.57 -24.89
CA VAL A 339 5.58 -6.01 -23.72
C VAL A 339 6.49 -7.03 -23.05
N SER A 340 7.59 -6.56 -22.46
CA SER A 340 8.58 -7.39 -21.79
C SER A 340 8.17 -7.75 -20.34
N PRO A 341 8.76 -8.81 -19.75
CA PRO A 341 8.56 -9.11 -18.34
C PRO A 341 9.07 -7.99 -17.42
N ASP A 342 10.12 -7.26 -17.82
CA ASP A 342 10.61 -6.05 -17.15
C ASP A 342 9.55 -4.94 -17.10
N TRP A 343 8.78 -4.75 -18.18
CA TRP A 343 7.65 -3.82 -18.18
C TRP A 343 6.59 -4.26 -17.17
N ALA A 344 6.19 -5.54 -17.19
CA ALA A 344 5.17 -6.07 -16.29
C ALA A 344 5.56 -5.89 -14.81
N ALA A 345 6.81 -6.22 -14.45
CA ALA A 345 7.33 -6.05 -13.10
C ALA A 345 7.39 -4.57 -12.66
N ARG A 346 7.82 -3.66 -13.55
CA ARG A 346 7.85 -2.22 -13.27
C ARG A 346 6.46 -1.64 -13.04
N VAL A 347 5.49 -2.01 -13.87
CA VAL A 347 4.10 -1.56 -13.74
C VAL A 347 3.47 -2.13 -12.47
N ALA A 348 3.72 -3.41 -12.15
CA ALA A 348 3.28 -4.00 -10.89
C ALA A 348 3.77 -3.19 -9.68
N LEU A 349 5.07 -2.90 -9.62
CA LEU A 349 5.62 -2.11 -8.51
C LEU A 349 5.20 -0.65 -8.53
N TRP A 350 4.95 -0.06 -9.69
CA TRP A 350 4.41 1.30 -9.80
C TRP A 350 3.08 1.44 -9.07
N TRP A 351 2.20 0.44 -9.20
CA TRP A 351 0.93 0.35 -8.47
C TRP A 351 1.11 0.03 -6.99
N ILE A 352 1.98 -0.94 -6.67
CA ILE A 352 2.24 -1.37 -5.28
C ILE A 352 2.79 -0.22 -4.44
N ARG A 353 3.74 0.57 -4.98
CA ARG A 353 4.29 1.78 -4.34
C ARG A 353 3.21 2.82 -4.02
N ARG A 354 2.09 2.79 -4.75
CA ARG A 354 0.92 3.68 -4.57
C ARG A 354 -0.17 3.06 -3.70
N GLY A 355 0.11 1.92 -3.06
CA GLY A 355 -0.80 1.28 -2.10
C GLY A 355 -1.81 0.33 -2.73
N ALA A 356 -1.75 0.06 -4.04
CA ALA A 356 -2.74 -0.78 -4.69
C ALA A 356 -2.68 -2.25 -4.23
N TYR A 357 -3.81 -2.77 -3.72
CA TYR A 357 -3.97 -4.20 -3.41
C TYR A 357 -4.37 -4.99 -4.66
N TYR A 358 -5.31 -4.47 -5.45
CA TYR A 358 -5.52 -4.97 -6.81
C TYR A 358 -4.56 -4.25 -7.74
N VAL A 359 -3.72 -4.99 -8.47
CA VAL A 359 -2.58 -4.44 -9.22
C VAL A 359 -2.79 -4.72 -10.72
N PRO A 360 -3.43 -3.80 -11.47
CA PRO A 360 -3.74 -3.98 -12.87
C PRO A 360 -2.48 -3.71 -13.72
N VAL A 361 -1.89 -4.77 -14.28
CA VAL A 361 -0.68 -4.70 -15.12
C VAL A 361 -1.11 -4.89 -16.57
N THR A 362 -1.78 -3.89 -17.14
CA THR A 362 -2.47 -4.05 -18.42
C THR A 362 -2.14 -2.95 -19.42
N TYR A 363 -2.09 -3.32 -20.70
CA TYR A 363 -2.17 -2.41 -21.85
C TYR A 363 -3.47 -2.60 -22.65
N THR A 364 -4.29 -3.60 -22.32
CA THR A 364 -5.58 -3.90 -22.98
C THR A 364 -6.75 -3.21 -22.26
N GLY A 365 -6.56 -2.83 -21.00
CA GLY A 365 -7.58 -2.29 -20.12
C GLY A 365 -8.44 -3.34 -19.43
N LEU A 366 -8.33 -4.63 -19.80
CA LEU A 366 -9.19 -5.70 -19.27
C LEU A 366 -8.99 -5.92 -17.77
N ALA A 367 -7.78 -5.75 -17.25
CA ALA A 367 -7.55 -5.84 -15.79
C ALA A 367 -8.37 -4.81 -14.99
N PHE A 368 -8.71 -3.64 -15.55
CA PHE A 368 -9.60 -2.69 -14.86
C PHE A 368 -11.05 -3.19 -14.81
N LEU A 369 -11.53 -3.86 -15.88
CA LEU A 369 -12.84 -4.52 -15.84
C LEU A 369 -12.84 -5.71 -14.88
N ASN A 370 -11.73 -6.47 -14.85
CA ASN A 370 -11.57 -7.57 -13.93
C ASN A 370 -11.54 -7.09 -12.47
N PHE A 371 -11.09 -5.88 -12.16
CA PHE A 371 -11.21 -5.30 -10.82
C PHE A 371 -12.68 -5.23 -10.34
N PHE A 372 -13.59 -4.70 -11.17
CA PHE A 372 -15.01 -4.63 -10.81
C PHE A 372 -15.64 -6.01 -10.68
N LYS A 373 -15.33 -6.93 -11.60
CA LYS A 373 -15.75 -8.33 -11.49
C LYS A 373 -15.25 -8.96 -10.20
N PHE A 374 -13.96 -8.80 -9.90
CA PHE A 374 -13.33 -9.36 -8.71
C PHE A 374 -13.96 -8.81 -7.44
N LEU A 375 -14.23 -7.51 -7.38
CA LEU A 375 -14.78 -6.88 -6.18
C LEU A 375 -16.28 -7.17 -5.97
N LEU A 376 -17.07 -7.14 -7.05
CA LEU A 376 -18.54 -7.13 -6.99
C LEU A 376 -19.18 -8.49 -7.26
N LEU A 377 -18.54 -9.36 -8.06
CA LEU A 377 -19.16 -10.60 -8.55
C LEU A 377 -18.52 -11.87 -7.97
N VAL A 378 -17.24 -11.83 -7.60
CA VAL A 378 -16.58 -12.97 -6.96
C VAL A 378 -16.97 -13.02 -5.48
N ARG A 379 -17.58 -14.13 -5.05
CA ARG A 379 -17.93 -14.35 -3.64
C ARG A 379 -16.71 -14.88 -2.88
N PRO A 380 -16.37 -14.31 -1.71
CA PRO A 380 -15.27 -14.81 -0.89
C PRO A 380 -15.57 -16.23 -0.40
N HIS A 381 -14.57 -17.11 -0.49
CA HIS A 381 -14.65 -18.44 0.09
C HIS A 381 -13.26 -18.87 0.56
N THR A 382 -13.13 -19.18 1.85
CA THR A 382 -11.87 -19.62 2.46
C THR A 382 -11.58 -21.10 2.24
N GLY A 383 -12.31 -21.76 1.33
CA GLY A 383 -12.42 -23.21 1.16
C GLY A 383 -11.20 -23.97 1.67
N GLU A 384 -11.43 -24.81 2.69
CA GLU A 384 -10.40 -25.73 3.14
C GLU A 384 -10.00 -26.58 1.95
N TYR A 385 -8.69 -26.64 1.68
CA TYR A 385 -8.15 -27.55 0.70
C TYR A 385 -8.57 -28.98 1.09
N ARG A 386 -9.51 -29.58 0.36
CA ARG A 386 -9.83 -31.00 0.51
C ARG A 386 -8.68 -31.77 -0.15
N GLU A 387 -7.94 -32.51 0.67
CA GLU A 387 -6.83 -33.38 0.27
C GLU A 387 -7.20 -34.32 -0.88
#